data_AF-A0A067FQU8-F1
#
_entry.id   AF-A0A067FQU8-F1
#
_cell.length_a   1.000
_cell.length_b   1.000
_cell.length_c   1.000
_cell.angle_alpha   90.00
_cell.angle_beta   90.00
_cell.angle_gamma   90.00
#
_symmetry.space_group_name_H-M   'P 1'
#
loop_
_entity.id
_entity.type
_entity.pdbx_description
1 polymer ?
#
loop_
_entity_poly.entity_id
_entity_poly.type
_entity_poly.pdbx_seq_one_letter_code
_entity_poly.pdbx_strand_id
1 'polypeptide(L)'
;MFKKLGRPRCLFSPQRGRVPNPLSLSVSLIDTQEVTMTMSTIFFFIFLFLSTSPLNVSCERVTNRVSSTSTGGNPYTAKASLIRYWNNHISNNLPKPEFILSKASPLNAIHLAKLTILAAQNTLSSHLPAFCSLANLICTLEFDDQSSSSIRDASFAVYSNKNFANYGDSKLGGIDSFKNYSQALNTPNDSFKKYSRESTGHTEDFTSYAKDGNVANENFTSYAANANAGSGGFTNYAERVNVPNLRFASYVSDGNNHKLSFTSYGSDTNSGAEGFMSYGKNGNAGPTDFTSYADSANTVGSSFTGYAESGNAANDSFKAYGVSGNNPHNNFKSYGIGANSAVAGFTSYRNGANVGDDSFQSYAKNANSGKVNFANYGKTFNLGNDTFKEYGKGSVGRTSIGFKSYDMGRSFKEYTKGVPVTFAGYTNLSSDANSVNRWVEPGKFFRESMLKQGNVMVMPDIRDKMPRRSFLPRSISSKLPFATSQLTQLKEIFR
;
A
#
# COMPACT_ATOMS: atom_id res chain seq x y z
N MET A 1 -4.24 42.14 -46.27
CA MET A 1 -3.09 41.47 -46.92
C MET A 1 -2.96 40.08 -46.29
N PHE A 2 -3.18 38.99 -47.04
CA PHE A 2 -3.33 37.62 -46.50
C PHE A 2 -2.39 36.61 -47.21
N LYS A 3 -1.73 35.74 -46.44
CA LYS A 3 -1.19 34.41 -46.82
C LYS A 3 -1.06 33.59 -45.50
N LYS A 4 -1.72 32.43 -45.34
CA LYS A 4 -1.34 31.04 -45.75
C LYS A 4 -0.07 30.55 -45.04
N LEU A 5 0.06 29.33 -44.48
CA LEU A 5 -0.72 28.05 -44.53
C LEU A 5 -0.79 27.45 -43.08
N GLY A 6 -1.45 26.34 -42.72
CA GLY A 6 -2.33 25.37 -43.40
C GLY A 6 -2.60 24.15 -42.48
N ARG A 7 -3.75 23.49 -42.62
CA ARG A 7 -4.14 22.23 -41.93
C ARG A 7 -4.78 21.27 -42.96
N PRO A 8 -4.76 19.95 -42.70
CA PRO A 8 -5.82 19.05 -43.17
C PRO A 8 -6.64 18.45 -42.01
N ARG A 9 -7.94 18.29 -42.25
CA ARG A 9 -8.85 17.32 -41.60
C ARG A 9 -9.25 16.29 -42.68
N CYS A 10 -9.60 15.07 -42.28
CA CYS A 10 -10.33 14.12 -43.13
C CYS A 10 -11.67 13.71 -42.49
N LEU A 11 -12.61 13.25 -43.31
CA LEU A 11 -14.05 13.10 -43.03
C LEU A 11 -14.61 11.74 -43.54
N PHE A 12 -15.84 11.40 -43.15
CA PHE A 12 -16.62 10.17 -43.43
C PHE A 12 -17.66 10.38 -44.58
N SER A 13 -18.19 9.39 -45.32
CA SER A 13 -17.88 7.94 -45.36
C SER A 13 -18.00 7.22 -46.74
N PRO A 14 -19.18 6.88 -47.32
CA PRO A 14 -19.33 5.52 -47.87
C PRO A 14 -19.89 5.39 -49.31
N GLN A 15 -19.70 4.22 -49.96
CA GLN A 15 -20.80 3.40 -50.55
C GLN A 15 -20.33 2.03 -51.13
N ARG A 16 -21.29 1.20 -51.56
CA ARG A 16 -21.19 -0.25 -51.89
C ARG A 16 -21.01 -0.54 -53.40
N GLY A 17 -20.46 -1.70 -53.74
CA GLY A 17 -20.51 -2.35 -55.07
C GLY A 17 -20.45 -3.89 -54.96
N ARG A 18 -21.02 -4.65 -55.91
CA ARG A 18 -21.28 -6.11 -55.81
C ARG A 18 -20.26 -7.02 -56.53
N VAL A 19 -20.27 -8.27 -56.05
CA VAL A 19 -19.68 -9.55 -56.56
C VAL A 19 -19.85 -9.81 -58.07
N PRO A 20 -19.04 -10.70 -58.69
CA PRO A 20 -19.46 -12.12 -58.82
C PRO A 20 -18.39 -13.20 -58.55
N ASN A 21 -18.88 -14.39 -58.17
CA ASN A 21 -18.20 -15.70 -58.00
C ASN A 21 -18.43 -16.56 -59.27
N PRO A 22 -18.00 -17.85 -59.36
CA PRO A 22 -16.87 -18.57 -58.72
C PRO A 22 -16.00 -19.34 -59.77
N LEU A 23 -14.98 -20.09 -59.34
CA LEU A 23 -14.49 -21.30 -60.04
C LEU A 23 -13.74 -22.24 -59.05
N SER A 24 -13.63 -23.53 -59.40
CA SER A 24 -13.42 -24.66 -58.47
C SER A 24 -12.30 -25.63 -58.91
N LEU A 25 -12.04 -26.65 -58.07
CA LEU A 25 -11.10 -27.79 -58.26
C LEU A 25 -9.60 -27.46 -58.07
N SER A 26 -8.75 -28.37 -57.60
CA SER A 26 -8.92 -29.78 -57.19
C SER A 26 -7.94 -30.18 -56.07
N VAL A 27 -8.27 -31.28 -55.35
CA VAL A 27 -7.31 -32.03 -54.52
C VAL A 27 -6.78 -33.20 -55.35
N SER A 28 -5.47 -33.42 -55.33
CA SER A 28 -4.84 -34.63 -55.88
C SER A 28 -3.99 -35.33 -54.81
N LEU A 29 -4.16 -36.65 -54.69
CA LEU A 29 -3.27 -37.50 -53.91
C LEU A 29 -1.95 -37.69 -54.67
N ILE A 30 -0.83 -37.70 -53.93
CA ILE A 30 0.43 -38.36 -54.29
C ILE A 30 0.89 -39.01 -52.99
N ASP A 31 0.57 -40.28 -52.75
CA ASP A 31 1.23 -41.50 -53.26
C ASP A 31 2.40 -41.94 -52.35
N THR A 32 2.32 -43.17 -51.85
CA THR A 32 3.22 -43.74 -50.84
C THR A 32 4.33 -44.53 -51.51
N GLN A 33 5.55 -43.98 -51.53
CA GLN A 33 6.74 -44.74 -51.88
C GLN A 33 7.49 -45.22 -50.63
N GLU A 34 7.69 -46.54 -50.54
CA GLU A 34 8.65 -47.14 -49.63
C GLU A 34 10.07 -46.70 -50.02
N VAL A 35 10.82 -46.13 -49.09
CA VAL A 35 12.25 -45.87 -49.27
C VAL A 35 13.04 -46.94 -48.55
N THR A 36 13.56 -47.89 -49.31
CA THR A 36 14.53 -48.89 -48.84
C THR A 36 15.87 -48.21 -48.52
N MET A 37 16.13 -47.95 -47.24
CA MET A 37 17.40 -47.40 -46.79
C MET A 37 18.54 -48.42 -46.97
N THR A 38 19.52 -48.08 -47.83
CA THR A 38 20.72 -48.90 -48.02
C THR A 38 21.71 -48.75 -46.85
N MET A 39 22.43 -49.82 -46.54
CA MET A 39 23.32 -49.98 -45.36
C MET A 39 24.46 -48.95 -45.20
N SER A 40 24.63 -48.00 -46.12
CA SER A 40 25.73 -47.02 -46.09
C SER A 40 25.42 -45.78 -45.23
N THR A 41 24.16 -45.33 -45.17
CA THR A 41 23.78 -44.13 -44.40
C THR A 41 23.77 -44.32 -42.88
N ILE A 42 23.66 -45.56 -42.39
CA ILE A 42 23.69 -45.88 -40.96
C ILE A 42 25.09 -45.70 -40.36
N PHE A 43 26.16 -45.98 -41.12
CA PHE A 43 27.54 -45.82 -40.65
C PHE A 43 27.93 -44.35 -40.40
N PHE A 44 27.35 -43.41 -41.15
CA PHE A 44 27.66 -41.98 -41.00
C PHE A 44 27.10 -41.37 -39.71
N PHE A 45 25.95 -41.87 -39.23
CA PHE A 45 25.35 -41.43 -37.96
C PHE A 45 26.04 -41.99 -36.72
N ILE A 46 26.62 -43.20 -36.81
CA ILE A 46 27.36 -43.81 -35.69
C ILE A 46 28.69 -43.08 -35.44
N PHE A 47 29.38 -42.64 -36.50
CA PHE A 47 30.66 -41.94 -36.37
C PHE A 47 30.56 -40.54 -35.71
N LEU A 48 29.40 -39.86 -35.83
CA LEU A 48 29.20 -38.55 -35.18
C LEU A 48 28.96 -38.64 -33.67
N PHE A 49 28.59 -39.82 -33.14
CA PHE A 49 28.32 -40.01 -31.71
C PHE A 49 29.55 -40.43 -30.89
N LEU A 50 30.67 -40.77 -31.53
CA LEU A 50 31.90 -41.24 -30.86
C LEU A 50 32.99 -40.16 -30.70
N SER A 51 32.74 -38.91 -31.12
CA SER A 51 33.75 -37.84 -31.18
C SER A 51 33.71 -36.81 -30.05
N THR A 52 32.99 -37.08 -28.94
CA THR A 52 33.08 -36.29 -27.70
C THR A 52 33.90 -37.02 -26.63
N SER A 53 35.18 -36.66 -26.59
CA SER A 53 36.27 -37.21 -25.75
C SER A 53 36.04 -37.21 -24.22
N PRO A 54 36.79 -38.01 -23.45
CA PRO A 54 36.44 -38.36 -22.07
C PRO A 54 36.84 -37.32 -21.01
N LEU A 55 36.40 -37.62 -19.78
CA LEU A 55 36.71 -36.87 -18.55
C LEU A 55 38.22 -36.65 -18.35
N ASN A 56 38.62 -35.39 -18.18
CA ASN A 56 39.82 -35.06 -17.43
C ASN A 56 39.53 -35.14 -15.94
N VAL A 57 39.94 -36.24 -15.30
CA VAL A 57 39.98 -36.37 -13.84
C VAL A 57 41.30 -35.80 -13.35
N SER A 58 41.30 -34.52 -12.96
CA SER A 58 42.41 -33.93 -12.20
C SER A 58 42.19 -34.17 -10.70
N CYS A 59 43.11 -34.89 -10.06
CA CYS A 59 43.03 -35.24 -8.64
C CYS A 59 44.16 -34.57 -7.84
N GLU A 60 43.90 -33.41 -7.25
CA GLU A 60 44.58 -32.79 -6.09
C GLU A 60 43.69 -31.60 -5.64
N ARG A 61 43.58 -31.20 -4.37
CA ARG A 61 44.22 -31.66 -3.13
C ARG A 61 43.25 -31.41 -1.97
N VAL A 62 43.21 -32.28 -0.95
CA VAL A 62 42.38 -32.06 0.25
C VAL A 62 43.06 -31.09 1.21
N THR A 63 42.45 -29.92 1.45
CA THR A 63 42.74 -29.08 2.63
C THR A 63 41.48 -28.44 3.22
N ASN A 64 41.04 -29.02 4.36
CA ASN A 64 40.32 -28.39 5.48
C ASN A 64 39.03 -27.58 5.24
N ARG A 65 37.91 -28.30 5.45
CA ARG A 65 36.76 -27.92 6.29
C ARG A 65 36.35 -26.44 6.36
N VAL A 66 35.23 -26.13 5.71
CA VAL A 66 34.06 -25.62 6.46
C VAL A 66 32.96 -26.66 6.32
N SER A 67 32.42 -27.15 7.44
CA SER A 67 31.37 -28.16 7.42
C SER A 67 30.06 -27.57 6.88
N SER A 68 29.81 -27.75 5.59
CA SER A 68 28.47 -27.61 5.04
C SER A 68 27.60 -28.70 5.65
N THR A 69 26.66 -28.32 6.51
CA THR A 69 25.63 -29.23 7.00
C THR A 69 24.80 -29.69 5.81
N SER A 70 25.10 -30.91 5.35
CA SER A 70 24.38 -31.58 4.28
C SER A 70 22.99 -31.98 4.76
N THR A 71 22.04 -31.03 4.74
CA THR A 71 20.62 -31.40 4.65
C THR A 71 20.41 -32.03 3.28
N GLY A 72 20.50 -33.37 3.21
CA GLY A 72 20.39 -34.17 2.00
C GLY A 72 18.98 -34.14 1.38
N GLY A 73 18.60 -32.98 0.87
CA GLY A 73 17.33 -32.75 0.19
C GLY A 73 17.44 -32.83 -1.33
N ASN A 74 16.31 -33.09 -1.99
CA ASN A 74 16.24 -33.20 -3.44
C ASN A 74 16.68 -31.87 -4.14
N PRO A 75 17.64 -31.90 -5.10
CA PRO A 75 18.22 -30.71 -5.74
C PRO A 75 17.26 -29.96 -6.69
N TYR A 76 16.08 -30.54 -6.94
CA TYR A 76 15.01 -29.97 -7.76
C TYR A 76 13.84 -29.40 -6.92
N THR A 77 13.98 -29.32 -5.59
CA THR A 77 13.03 -28.57 -4.74
C THR A 77 13.09 -27.06 -5.02
N ALA A 78 12.01 -26.34 -4.67
CA ALA A 78 11.96 -24.88 -4.84
C ALA A 78 13.06 -24.17 -4.03
N LYS A 79 13.31 -24.59 -2.79
CA LYS A 79 14.39 -24.07 -1.93
C LYS A 79 15.79 -24.36 -2.51
N ALA A 80 16.05 -25.55 -3.03
CA ALA A 80 17.33 -25.86 -3.68
C ALA A 80 17.56 -25.00 -4.93
N SER A 81 16.50 -24.74 -5.71
CA SER A 81 16.57 -23.85 -6.89
C SER A 81 16.94 -22.41 -6.50
N LEU A 82 16.36 -21.87 -5.43
CA LEU A 82 16.71 -20.55 -4.89
C LEU A 82 18.17 -20.48 -4.42
N ILE A 83 18.64 -21.49 -3.68
CA ILE A 83 20.03 -21.56 -3.20
C ILE A 83 21.02 -21.63 -4.37
N ARG A 84 20.72 -22.43 -5.40
CA ARG A 84 21.53 -22.52 -6.63
C ARG A 84 21.55 -21.18 -7.38
N TYR A 85 20.41 -20.51 -7.51
CA TYR A 85 20.35 -19.17 -8.11
C TYR A 85 21.22 -18.16 -7.34
N TRP A 86 21.16 -18.17 -6.00
CA TRP A 86 22.00 -17.32 -5.17
C TRP A 86 23.50 -17.59 -5.40
N ASN A 87 23.93 -18.86 -5.36
CA ASN A 87 25.32 -19.24 -5.57
C ASN A 87 25.85 -18.82 -6.95
N ASN A 88 25.00 -18.85 -7.98
CA ASN A 88 25.41 -18.52 -9.36
C ASN A 88 25.46 -17.00 -9.64
N HIS A 89 24.77 -16.18 -8.85
CA HIS A 89 24.62 -14.73 -9.12
C HIS A 89 25.22 -13.83 -8.03
N ILE A 90 25.56 -14.35 -6.85
CA ILE A 90 26.11 -13.59 -5.73
C ILE A 90 27.51 -14.12 -5.40
N SER A 91 28.54 -13.47 -5.95
CA SER A 91 29.94 -13.86 -5.82
C SER A 91 30.63 -13.42 -4.52
N ASN A 92 29.86 -13.03 -3.49
CA ASN A 92 30.40 -12.61 -2.20
C ASN A 92 30.40 -13.76 -1.18
N ASN A 93 31.31 -13.67 -0.21
CA ASN A 93 31.46 -14.67 0.86
C ASN A 93 30.55 -14.39 2.07
N LEU A 94 29.53 -13.54 1.92
CA LEU A 94 28.63 -13.21 3.02
C LEU A 94 27.66 -14.38 3.28
N PRO A 95 27.20 -14.58 4.53
CA PRO A 95 26.16 -15.56 4.81
C PRO A 95 24.89 -15.23 4.00
N LYS A 96 24.23 -16.27 3.47
CA LYS A 96 22.96 -16.10 2.77
C LYS A 96 21.94 -15.51 3.75
N PRO A 97 21.15 -14.48 3.36
CA PRO A 97 20.17 -13.89 4.26
C PRO A 97 19.14 -14.93 4.71
N GLU A 98 19.18 -15.30 5.99
CA GLU A 98 18.25 -16.28 6.58
C GLU A 98 16.79 -15.87 6.40
N PHE A 99 16.49 -14.57 6.40
CA PHE A 99 15.19 -14.06 6.00
C PHE A 99 14.74 -14.60 4.63
N ILE A 100 15.56 -14.46 3.59
CA ILE A 100 15.21 -14.87 2.22
C ILE A 100 15.08 -16.40 2.15
N LEU A 101 15.95 -17.14 2.85
CA LEU A 101 15.89 -18.60 2.91
C LEU A 101 14.69 -19.12 3.71
N SER A 102 14.23 -18.40 4.73
CA SER A 102 13.01 -18.70 5.51
C SER A 102 11.74 -18.52 4.67
N LYS A 103 11.79 -17.69 3.63
CA LYS A 103 10.71 -17.45 2.66
C LYS A 103 10.79 -18.34 1.43
N ALA A 104 11.72 -19.29 1.35
CA ALA A 104 11.68 -20.28 0.28
C ALA A 104 10.37 -21.09 0.31
N SER A 105 9.80 -21.43 -0.84
CA SER A 105 8.64 -22.31 -0.90
C SER A 105 9.00 -23.73 -0.44
N PRO A 106 8.15 -24.40 0.38
CA PRO A 106 8.38 -25.76 0.85
C PRO A 106 8.15 -26.82 -0.24
N LEU A 107 7.75 -26.43 -1.46
CA LEU A 107 7.48 -27.36 -2.56
C LEU A 107 8.66 -28.31 -2.85
N ASN A 108 8.38 -29.60 -2.69
CA ASN A 108 9.22 -30.67 -3.21
C ASN A 108 9.20 -30.68 -4.75
N ALA A 109 10.11 -31.45 -5.36
CA ALA A 109 10.27 -31.49 -6.82
C ALA A 109 8.98 -31.93 -7.57
N ILE A 110 8.20 -32.85 -6.99
CA ILE A 110 7.00 -33.41 -7.62
C ILE A 110 5.87 -32.37 -7.66
N HIS A 111 5.57 -31.73 -6.52
CA HIS A 111 4.56 -30.69 -6.46
C HIS A 111 4.98 -29.46 -7.29
N LEU A 112 6.26 -29.07 -7.26
CA LEU A 112 6.79 -27.98 -8.08
C LEU A 112 6.57 -28.24 -9.59
N ALA A 113 6.87 -29.44 -10.07
CA ALA A 113 6.65 -29.82 -11.47
C ALA A 113 5.16 -29.81 -11.83
N LYS A 114 4.30 -30.45 -11.02
CA LYS A 114 2.84 -30.48 -11.26
C LYS A 114 2.24 -29.07 -11.33
N LEU A 115 2.58 -28.20 -10.38
CA LEU A 115 2.05 -26.83 -10.31
C LEU A 115 2.60 -25.94 -11.43
N THR A 116 3.84 -26.16 -11.88
CA THR A 116 4.41 -25.46 -13.05
C THR A 116 3.66 -25.83 -14.33
N ILE A 117 3.25 -27.09 -14.50
CA ILE A 117 2.43 -27.54 -15.65
C ILE A 117 1.03 -26.89 -15.60
N LEU A 118 0.35 -26.93 -14.46
CA LEU A 118 -0.98 -26.31 -14.29
C LEU A 118 -0.95 -24.79 -14.56
N ALA A 119 0.10 -24.09 -14.09
CA ALA A 119 0.28 -22.67 -14.39
C ALA A 119 0.51 -22.42 -15.89
N ALA A 120 1.32 -23.24 -16.56
CA ALA A 120 1.56 -23.12 -18.01
C ALA A 120 0.32 -23.43 -18.87
N GLN A 121 -0.64 -24.20 -18.34
CA GLN A 121 -1.91 -24.55 -18.98
C GLN A 121 -3.07 -23.59 -18.62
N ASN A 122 -2.83 -22.56 -17.79
CA ASN A 122 -3.87 -21.71 -17.18
C ASN A 122 -4.93 -22.46 -16.35
N THR A 123 -4.65 -23.69 -15.93
CA THR A 123 -5.56 -24.55 -15.13
C THR A 123 -5.28 -24.50 -13.63
N LEU A 124 -4.51 -23.50 -13.18
CA LEU A 124 -4.13 -23.33 -11.77
C LEU A 124 -5.32 -22.98 -10.86
N SER A 125 -6.32 -22.25 -11.37
CA SER A 125 -7.54 -21.83 -10.65
C SER A 125 -8.30 -23.02 -10.06
N SER A 126 -8.51 -24.10 -10.83
CA SER A 126 -9.20 -25.31 -10.36
C SER A 126 -8.43 -26.11 -9.30
N HIS A 127 -7.20 -25.70 -8.98
CA HIS A 127 -6.34 -26.30 -7.97
C HIS A 127 -5.86 -25.28 -6.93
N LEU A 128 -6.45 -24.08 -6.87
CA LEU A 128 -5.95 -22.96 -6.08
C LEU A 128 -5.77 -23.28 -4.58
N PRO A 129 -6.72 -23.91 -3.87
CA PRO A 129 -6.54 -24.23 -2.45
C PRO A 129 -5.34 -25.17 -2.20
N ALA A 130 -5.22 -26.22 -3.02
CA ALA A 130 -4.12 -27.18 -2.93
C ALA A 130 -2.77 -26.55 -3.31
N PHE A 131 -2.74 -25.72 -4.35
CA PHE A 131 -1.57 -24.94 -4.74
C PHE A 131 -1.06 -24.09 -3.58
N CYS A 132 -1.95 -23.37 -2.91
CA CYS A 132 -1.57 -22.37 -1.93
C CYS A 132 -1.18 -23.01 -0.59
N SER A 133 -1.87 -24.07 -0.17
CA SER A 133 -1.43 -24.93 0.95
C SER A 133 -0.04 -25.53 0.68
N LEU A 134 0.17 -26.23 -0.44
CA LEU A 134 1.43 -26.90 -0.77
C LEU A 134 2.60 -25.91 -0.97
N ALA A 135 2.33 -24.72 -1.50
CA ALA A 135 3.34 -23.70 -1.76
C ALA A 135 3.58 -22.75 -0.57
N ASN A 136 2.81 -22.88 0.51
CA ASN A 136 2.76 -21.94 1.64
C ASN A 136 2.52 -20.50 1.16
N LEU A 137 1.55 -20.33 0.25
CA LEU A 137 1.12 -19.05 -0.30
C LEU A 137 -0.21 -18.65 0.31
N ILE A 138 -0.46 -17.34 0.34
CA ILE A 138 -1.76 -16.80 0.74
C ILE A 138 -2.48 -16.37 -0.53
N CYS A 139 -3.56 -17.08 -0.85
CA CYS A 139 -4.34 -16.92 -2.08
C CYS A 139 -5.82 -16.69 -1.82
N THR A 140 -6.32 -17.16 -0.68
CA THR A 140 -7.66 -16.85 -0.19
C THR A 140 -7.65 -15.48 0.47
N LEU A 141 -8.64 -14.65 0.12
CA LEU A 141 -9.18 -13.60 1.00
C LEU A 141 -10.20 -14.19 1.99
N GLU A 142 -10.49 -15.49 1.87
CA GLU A 142 -11.42 -16.20 2.73
C GLU A 142 -10.85 -16.45 4.13
N PHE A 143 -11.76 -16.33 5.07
CA PHE A 143 -11.53 -16.44 6.50
C PHE A 143 -11.29 -17.90 6.88
N ASP A 144 -10.03 -18.23 7.10
CA ASP A 144 -9.68 -19.48 7.76
C ASP A 144 -10.08 -19.33 9.24
N ASP A 145 -11.30 -19.76 9.55
CA ASP A 145 -11.85 -19.89 10.90
C ASP A 145 -11.10 -21.06 11.58
N GLN A 146 -9.82 -20.80 11.90
CA GLN A 146 -8.87 -21.76 12.45
C GLN A 146 -9.30 -22.15 13.86
N SER A 147 -10.21 -23.13 13.91
CA SER A 147 -10.63 -23.79 15.13
C SER A 147 -9.42 -24.37 15.87
N SER A 148 -9.11 -23.74 16.99
CA SER A 148 -8.45 -24.35 18.15
C SER A 148 -7.28 -25.31 17.87
N SER A 149 -6.07 -24.77 17.77
CA SER A 149 -4.99 -25.29 18.62
C SER A 149 -4.88 -24.38 19.84
N SER A 150 -4.73 -24.96 21.04
CA SER A 150 -5.07 -24.30 22.30
C SER A 150 -4.23 -23.06 22.61
N ILE A 151 -4.77 -21.86 22.35
CA ILE A 151 -4.37 -20.65 23.04
C ILE A 151 -5.32 -20.47 24.23
N ARG A 152 -4.74 -20.53 25.42
CA ARG A 152 -5.44 -20.40 26.71
C ARG A 152 -6.05 -19.00 26.82
N ASP A 153 -7.23 -18.94 27.42
CA ASP A 153 -7.94 -17.75 27.91
C ASP A 153 -7.74 -16.46 27.10
N ALA A 154 -8.70 -16.18 26.21
CA ALA A 154 -8.73 -14.94 25.45
C ALA A 154 -8.82 -13.72 26.39
N SER A 155 -7.69 -13.05 26.61
CA SER A 155 -7.66 -11.72 27.20
C SER A 155 -8.48 -10.77 26.32
N PHE A 156 -9.52 -10.16 26.90
CA PHE A 156 -10.41 -9.20 26.23
C PHE A 156 -9.69 -7.96 25.66
N ALA A 157 -8.37 -7.83 25.82
CA ALA A 157 -7.56 -6.76 25.28
C ALA A 157 -7.20 -6.90 23.77
N VAL A 158 -7.29 -8.11 23.19
CA VAL A 158 -6.97 -8.38 21.78
C VAL A 158 -8.05 -9.28 21.17
N TYR A 159 -8.65 -8.86 20.05
CA TYR A 159 -9.76 -9.56 19.42
C TYR A 159 -9.70 -9.49 17.89
N SER A 160 -10.22 -10.50 17.19
CA SER A 160 -10.17 -10.60 15.72
C SER A 160 -11.17 -11.63 15.20
N ASN A 161 -11.65 -11.43 13.96
CA ASN A 161 -12.39 -12.41 13.15
C ASN A 161 -13.55 -13.12 13.86
N LYS A 162 -14.42 -12.36 14.51
CA LYS A 162 -15.68 -12.84 15.10
C LYS A 162 -16.73 -11.75 14.96
N ASN A 163 -18.01 -12.12 14.99
CA ASN A 163 -19.18 -11.24 14.90
C ASN A 163 -19.30 -10.24 16.08
N PHE A 164 -18.40 -9.26 16.10
CA PHE A 164 -18.23 -8.26 17.16
C PHE A 164 -18.19 -6.88 16.54
N ALA A 165 -19.34 -6.22 16.49
CA ALA A 165 -19.52 -4.97 15.76
C ALA A 165 -19.34 -3.72 16.64
N ASN A 166 -19.69 -3.76 17.93
CA ASN A 166 -19.72 -2.56 18.78
C ASN A 166 -19.19 -2.86 20.18
N TYR A 167 -18.58 -1.86 20.83
CA TYR A 167 -18.06 -1.95 22.20
C TYR A 167 -18.06 -0.57 22.88
N GLY A 168 -18.16 -0.55 24.21
CA GLY A 168 -18.16 0.70 24.98
C GLY A 168 -19.41 1.56 24.84
N ASP A 169 -20.43 1.14 24.07
CA ASP A 169 -21.64 1.94 23.81
C ASP A 169 -22.48 2.18 25.10
N SER A 170 -23.03 3.40 25.19
CA SER A 170 -23.95 3.88 26.23
C SER A 170 -23.44 3.73 27.67
N LYS A 171 -22.13 3.86 27.89
CA LYS A 171 -21.52 3.75 29.22
C LYS A 171 -21.74 4.99 30.07
N LEU A 172 -21.96 4.78 31.37
CA LEU A 172 -21.99 5.83 32.39
C LEU A 172 -20.70 5.73 33.22
N GLY A 173 -19.70 6.54 32.87
CA GLY A 173 -18.36 6.47 33.48
C GLY A 173 -17.61 5.15 33.22
N GLY A 174 -16.53 4.94 33.95
CA GLY A 174 -15.68 3.75 33.86
C GLY A 174 -14.59 3.83 32.79
N ILE A 175 -13.74 2.79 32.74
CA ILE A 175 -12.65 2.63 31.77
C ILE A 175 -12.84 1.35 30.96
N ASP A 176 -12.45 1.39 29.69
CA ASP A 176 -12.61 0.27 28.78
C ASP A 176 -11.39 -0.67 28.75
N SER A 177 -11.65 -1.99 28.70
CA SER A 177 -10.60 -3.03 28.69
C SER A 177 -10.22 -3.53 27.30
N PHE A 178 -11.07 -3.33 26.29
CA PHE A 178 -10.82 -3.76 24.92
C PHE A 178 -9.96 -2.72 24.17
N LYS A 179 -8.74 -3.11 23.79
CA LYS A 179 -7.72 -2.18 23.26
C LYS A 179 -7.28 -2.45 21.82
N ASN A 180 -7.44 -3.65 21.25
CA ASN A 180 -6.88 -3.98 19.93
C ASN A 180 -7.83 -4.86 19.10
N TYR A 181 -8.03 -4.48 17.83
CA TYR A 181 -8.77 -5.25 16.84
C TYR A 181 -7.91 -5.64 15.64
N SER A 182 -8.00 -6.90 15.20
CA SER A 182 -7.39 -7.41 13.96
C SER A 182 -5.88 -7.19 13.82
N GLN A 183 -5.15 -7.29 14.93
CA GLN A 183 -3.69 -7.13 14.96
C GLN A 183 -2.95 -8.32 14.32
N ALA A 184 -1.93 -8.02 13.50
CA ALA A 184 -1.03 -8.96 12.82
C ALA A 184 -1.73 -10.00 11.91
N LEU A 185 -2.94 -9.70 11.44
CA LEU A 185 -3.65 -10.54 10.47
C LEU A 185 -3.15 -10.30 9.04
N ASN A 186 -3.09 -11.34 8.21
CA ASN A 186 -2.69 -11.14 6.81
C ASN A 186 -3.80 -10.42 6.03
N THR A 187 -5.03 -10.90 6.16
CA THR A 187 -6.22 -10.42 5.44
C THR A 187 -7.35 -10.09 6.41
N PRO A 188 -7.17 -9.06 7.27
CA PRO A 188 -8.24 -8.56 8.12
C PRO A 188 -9.38 -8.04 7.23
N ASN A 189 -10.59 -8.57 7.44
CA ASN A 189 -11.75 -8.33 6.59
C ASN A 189 -13.08 -8.35 7.37
N ASP A 190 -13.09 -8.78 8.64
CA ASP A 190 -14.24 -8.63 9.54
C ASP A 190 -14.24 -7.25 10.15
N SER A 191 -15.38 -6.57 10.20
CA SER A 191 -15.40 -5.17 10.60
C SER A 191 -15.99 -4.95 11.98
N PHE A 192 -15.14 -4.68 12.97
CA PHE A 192 -15.55 -3.91 14.14
C PHE A 192 -15.97 -2.50 13.70
N LYS A 193 -17.18 -2.07 14.08
CA LYS A 193 -17.89 -0.89 13.54
C LYS A 193 -17.91 0.30 14.48
N LYS A 194 -18.15 0.13 15.79
CA LYS A 194 -18.39 1.27 16.70
C LYS A 194 -17.70 1.11 18.05
N TYR A 195 -17.13 2.21 18.55
CA TYR A 195 -16.52 2.27 19.87
C TYR A 195 -17.08 3.48 20.63
N SER A 196 -17.56 3.29 21.87
CA SER A 196 -18.03 4.31 22.81
C SER A 196 -19.14 5.26 22.28
N ARG A 197 -20.12 4.71 21.54
CA ARG A 197 -21.25 5.53 21.07
C ARG A 197 -22.20 5.87 22.22
N GLU A 198 -22.62 7.14 22.33
CA GLU A 198 -23.60 7.63 23.32
C GLU A 198 -23.16 7.49 24.79
N SER A 199 -21.87 7.36 25.03
CA SER A 199 -21.30 7.28 26.38
C SER A 199 -21.24 8.63 27.09
N THR A 200 -21.41 8.64 28.41
CA THR A 200 -21.43 9.84 29.24
C THR A 200 -20.40 9.73 30.38
N GLY A 201 -19.46 10.68 30.44
CA GLY A 201 -18.39 10.72 31.44
C GLY A 201 -17.41 9.54 31.37
N HIS A 202 -17.43 8.77 30.28
CA HIS A 202 -16.65 7.55 30.10
C HIS A 202 -15.18 7.85 29.77
N THR A 203 -14.30 6.86 29.90
CA THR A 203 -12.91 6.95 29.47
C THR A 203 -12.47 5.75 28.65
N GLU A 204 -12.57 5.92 27.34
CA GLU A 204 -12.15 4.99 26.30
C GLU A 204 -10.69 5.19 25.89
N ASP A 205 -9.93 4.10 25.77
CA ASP A 205 -8.70 4.13 24.95
C ASP A 205 -8.71 2.92 24.05
N PHE A 206 -8.37 3.12 22.79
CA PHE A 206 -8.24 2.07 21.80
C PHE A 206 -6.85 2.17 21.19
N THR A 207 -6.05 1.12 21.33
CA THR A 207 -4.64 1.14 20.94
C THR A 207 -4.48 0.90 19.44
N SER A 208 -5.16 -0.11 18.88
CA SER A 208 -4.95 -0.42 17.46
C SER A 208 -6.08 -1.11 16.71
N TYR A 209 -6.17 -0.80 15.41
CA TYR A 209 -7.07 -1.41 14.44
C TYR A 209 -6.29 -1.82 13.19
N ALA A 210 -6.38 -3.09 12.79
CA ALA A 210 -5.72 -3.67 11.61
C ALA A 210 -4.19 -3.47 11.55
N LYS A 211 -3.54 -3.32 12.72
CA LYS A 211 -2.09 -3.08 12.86
C LYS A 211 -1.27 -4.26 12.34
N ASP A 212 -0.13 -3.99 11.70
CA ASP A 212 0.80 -5.02 11.17
C ASP A 212 0.14 -5.97 10.15
N GLY A 213 -0.86 -5.48 9.40
CA GLY A 213 -1.59 -6.24 8.39
C GLY A 213 -0.90 -6.34 7.02
N ASN A 214 -1.30 -7.30 6.17
CA ASN A 214 -0.85 -7.34 4.77
C ASN A 214 -1.87 -6.68 3.82
N VAL A 215 -3.09 -7.20 3.71
CA VAL A 215 -4.16 -6.66 2.86
C VAL A 215 -5.39 -6.42 3.73
N ALA A 216 -5.64 -5.17 4.13
CA ALA A 216 -6.67 -4.85 5.11
C ALA A 216 -7.89 -4.22 4.44
N ASN A 217 -9.06 -4.88 4.53
CA ASN A 217 -10.31 -4.50 3.84
C ASN A 217 -11.45 -4.10 4.80
N GLU A 218 -11.18 -4.10 6.11
CA GLU A 218 -12.14 -3.76 7.17
C GLU A 218 -12.62 -2.30 7.13
N ASN A 219 -13.75 -2.04 7.78
CA ASN A 219 -14.34 -0.69 7.82
C ASN A 219 -14.85 -0.38 9.23
N PHE A 220 -14.23 0.58 9.89
CA PHE A 220 -14.67 1.15 11.16
C PHE A 220 -15.66 2.30 10.90
N THR A 221 -16.80 2.33 11.57
CA THR A 221 -17.81 3.36 11.32
C THR A 221 -17.60 4.58 12.20
N SER A 222 -17.59 4.42 13.52
CA SER A 222 -17.59 5.57 14.43
C SER A 222 -16.85 5.33 15.73
N TYR A 223 -16.05 6.30 16.15
CA TYR A 223 -15.48 6.38 17.50
C TYR A 223 -16.12 7.56 18.26
N ALA A 224 -16.60 7.31 19.49
CA ALA A 224 -17.16 8.31 20.40
C ALA A 224 -18.27 9.22 19.80
N ALA A 225 -19.13 8.65 18.93
CA ALA A 225 -20.28 9.37 18.39
C ALA A 225 -21.30 9.67 19.49
N ASN A 226 -21.81 10.90 19.56
CA ASN A 226 -22.74 11.42 20.57
C ASN A 226 -22.21 11.32 22.02
N ALA A 227 -20.89 11.24 22.24
CA ALA A 227 -20.31 11.13 23.58
C ALA A 227 -20.37 12.45 24.36
N ASN A 228 -20.72 12.40 25.66
CA ASN A 228 -20.97 13.56 26.52
C ASN A 228 -20.06 13.56 27.75
N ALA A 229 -19.10 14.48 27.84
CA ALA A 229 -18.06 14.53 28.86
C ALA A 229 -17.20 13.25 28.96
N GLY A 230 -16.09 13.33 29.69
CA GLY A 230 -15.07 12.27 29.70
C GLY A 230 -13.98 12.53 28.67
N SER A 231 -13.23 11.49 28.31
CA SER A 231 -12.04 11.62 27.47
C SER A 231 -11.59 10.30 26.86
N GLY A 232 -10.73 10.35 25.86
CA GLY A 232 -10.09 9.14 25.36
C GLY A 232 -9.02 9.28 24.30
N GLY A 233 -8.49 8.14 23.89
CA GLY A 233 -7.41 8.05 22.92
C GLY A 233 -7.64 6.95 21.88
N PHE A 234 -7.39 7.25 20.61
CA PHE A 234 -7.08 6.23 19.62
C PHE A 234 -5.60 6.36 19.26
N THR A 235 -4.79 5.31 19.44
CA THR A 235 -3.40 5.34 18.97
C THR A 235 -3.38 5.16 17.45
N ASN A 236 -3.53 3.95 16.92
CA ASN A 236 -3.14 3.65 15.54
C ASN A 236 -4.24 2.94 14.72
N TYR A 237 -4.62 3.51 13.59
CA TYR A 237 -5.43 2.86 12.55
C TYR A 237 -4.54 2.50 11.36
N ALA A 238 -4.54 1.24 10.94
CA ALA A 238 -3.79 0.76 9.76
C ALA A 238 -2.25 0.90 9.81
N GLU A 239 -1.65 1.04 10.99
CA GLU A 239 -0.19 1.16 11.13
C GLU A 239 0.53 -0.09 10.59
N ARG A 240 1.53 0.13 9.73
CA ARG A 240 2.36 -0.89 9.05
C ARG A 240 1.55 -1.88 8.20
N VAL A 241 0.41 -1.45 7.66
CA VAL A 241 -0.34 -2.24 6.67
C VAL A 241 0.30 -2.12 5.29
N ASN A 242 0.68 -3.25 4.67
CA ASN A 242 1.29 -3.23 3.34
C ASN A 242 0.30 -2.69 2.27
N VAL A 243 -0.93 -3.22 2.24
CA VAL A 243 -2.01 -2.85 1.32
C VAL A 243 -3.30 -2.50 2.07
N PRO A 244 -3.45 -1.25 2.56
CA PRO A 244 -4.71 -0.81 3.13
C PRO A 244 -5.74 -0.54 2.02
N ASN A 245 -6.98 -0.98 2.28
CA ASN A 245 -8.22 -0.66 1.58
C ASN A 245 -9.31 -0.40 2.63
N LEU A 246 -8.97 0.43 3.61
CA LEU A 246 -9.70 0.61 4.85
C LEU A 246 -10.53 1.89 4.83
N ARG A 247 -11.71 1.87 5.47
CA ARG A 247 -12.51 3.09 5.68
C ARG A 247 -12.83 3.34 7.14
N PHE A 248 -12.73 4.61 7.53
CA PHE A 248 -13.19 5.13 8.80
C PHE A 248 -14.18 6.28 8.55
N ALA A 249 -15.44 6.20 9.00
CA ALA A 249 -16.40 7.28 8.69
C ALA A 249 -16.23 8.50 9.62
N SER A 250 -16.38 8.34 10.94
CA SER A 250 -16.25 9.47 11.88
C SER A 250 -15.42 9.16 13.12
N TYR A 251 -14.44 10.01 13.38
CA TYR A 251 -13.87 10.17 14.71
C TYR A 251 -14.57 11.36 15.38
N VAL A 252 -15.53 11.06 16.26
CA VAL A 252 -16.51 12.00 16.85
C VAL A 252 -17.50 12.61 15.86
N SER A 253 -18.78 12.46 16.18
CA SER A 253 -19.87 13.27 15.66
C SER A 253 -20.78 13.68 16.82
N ASP A 254 -21.23 14.94 16.82
CA ASP A 254 -22.27 15.47 17.72
C ASP A 254 -21.97 15.31 19.23
N GLY A 255 -20.67 15.18 19.59
CA GLY A 255 -20.21 15.02 20.98
C GLY A 255 -20.12 16.35 21.74
N ASN A 256 -20.18 16.30 23.07
CA ASN A 256 -20.22 17.47 23.94
C ASN A 256 -19.20 17.39 25.10
N ASN A 257 -18.23 18.30 25.13
CA ASN A 257 -17.17 18.44 26.14
C ASN A 257 -16.38 17.14 26.42
N HIS A 258 -16.27 16.28 25.40
CA HIS A 258 -15.60 14.98 25.50
C HIS A 258 -14.24 15.06 24.79
N LYS A 259 -13.15 14.91 25.57
CA LYS A 259 -11.78 15.26 25.14
C LYS A 259 -11.06 14.09 24.49
N LEU A 260 -10.83 14.17 23.17
CA LEU A 260 -10.23 13.06 22.42
C LEU A 260 -8.91 13.41 21.73
N SER A 261 -8.13 12.34 21.50
CA SER A 261 -6.88 12.39 20.77
C SER A 261 -6.72 11.18 19.84
N PHE A 262 -6.31 11.42 18.59
CA PHE A 262 -5.97 10.38 17.63
C PHE A 262 -4.48 10.51 17.25
N THR A 263 -3.71 9.41 17.34
CA THR A 263 -2.26 9.47 17.06
C THR A 263 -1.96 9.30 15.58
N SER A 264 -2.22 8.13 14.98
CA SER A 264 -1.92 7.87 13.57
C SER A 264 -3.03 7.17 12.80
N TYR A 265 -3.16 7.57 11.53
CA TYR A 265 -3.96 6.88 10.52
C TYR A 265 -3.07 6.57 9.32
N GLY A 266 -2.94 5.30 8.94
CA GLY A 266 -2.24 4.87 7.72
C GLY A 266 -0.71 5.02 7.73
N SER A 267 -0.06 4.96 8.90
CA SER A 267 1.39 5.15 9.03
C SER A 267 2.22 3.93 8.59
N ASP A 268 3.39 4.16 7.97
CA ASP A 268 4.31 3.13 7.44
C ASP A 268 3.65 2.14 6.45
N THR A 269 2.65 2.60 5.69
CA THR A 269 1.92 1.80 4.70
C THR A 269 2.61 1.81 3.32
N ASN A 270 2.47 0.74 2.53
CA ASN A 270 3.23 0.61 1.27
C ASN A 270 2.43 1.08 0.02
N SER A 271 1.26 0.51 -0.24
CA SER A 271 0.47 0.86 -1.43
C SER A 271 -1.00 0.60 -1.22
N GLY A 272 -1.92 1.49 -1.58
CA GLY A 272 -3.35 1.19 -1.43
C GLY A 272 -4.25 2.42 -1.48
N ALA A 273 -5.42 2.30 -0.87
CA ALA A 273 -6.38 3.38 -0.73
C ALA A 273 -6.98 3.38 0.67
N GLU A 274 -7.17 4.56 1.25
CA GLU A 274 -7.77 4.70 2.56
C GLU A 274 -8.81 5.81 2.55
N GLY A 275 -9.92 5.58 3.23
CA GLY A 275 -11.02 6.53 3.31
C GLY A 275 -11.42 6.87 4.73
N PHE A 276 -10.74 7.83 5.34
CA PHE A 276 -11.28 8.56 6.49
C PHE A 276 -12.32 9.56 5.96
N MET A 277 -13.50 9.77 6.55
CA MET A 277 -14.44 10.81 6.05
C MET A 277 -14.35 12.10 6.87
N SER A 278 -14.39 12.01 8.20
CA SER A 278 -14.48 13.18 9.09
C SER A 278 -13.82 12.96 10.45
N TYR A 279 -13.18 14.02 10.95
CA TYR A 279 -12.69 14.14 12.34
C TYR A 279 -13.35 15.36 12.98
N GLY A 280 -14.04 15.19 14.10
CA GLY A 280 -14.70 16.27 14.84
C GLY A 280 -15.82 16.93 14.05
N LYS A 281 -17.02 16.32 14.02
CA LYS A 281 -18.19 16.88 13.33
C LYS A 281 -19.27 17.33 14.31
N ASN A 282 -19.82 18.53 14.11
CA ASN A 282 -20.91 19.13 14.91
C ASN A 282 -20.66 19.17 16.45
N GLY A 283 -19.41 19.01 16.89
CA GLY A 283 -19.08 18.88 18.30
C GLY A 283 -19.16 20.20 19.07
N ASN A 284 -19.56 20.13 20.33
CA ASN A 284 -19.44 21.21 21.31
C ASN A 284 -18.22 20.94 22.19
N ALA A 285 -17.19 21.79 22.16
CA ALA A 285 -16.00 21.70 23.03
C ALA A 285 -15.21 20.36 22.99
N GLY A 286 -15.05 19.77 21.81
CA GLY A 286 -14.09 18.69 21.50
C GLY A 286 -14.09 18.36 20.00
N PRO A 287 -12.99 17.80 19.41
CA PRO A 287 -11.92 17.02 20.06
C PRO A 287 -10.47 17.55 19.83
N THR A 288 -9.64 17.45 20.87
CA THR A 288 -8.42 18.26 21.03
C THR A 288 -7.25 18.05 20.07
N ASP A 289 -6.92 16.81 19.62
CA ASP A 289 -5.67 16.57 18.86
C ASP A 289 -5.73 15.39 17.88
N PHE A 290 -5.39 15.61 16.60
CA PHE A 290 -5.00 14.56 15.65
C PHE A 290 -3.51 14.73 15.29
N THR A 291 -2.69 13.69 15.50
CA THR A 291 -1.23 13.82 15.29
C THR A 291 -0.80 13.60 13.84
N SER A 292 -1.08 12.45 13.22
CA SER A 292 -0.64 12.19 11.84
C SER A 292 -1.61 11.38 10.96
N TYR A 293 -1.68 11.78 9.70
CA TYR A 293 -2.28 11.00 8.62
C TYR A 293 -1.19 10.63 7.59
N ALA A 294 -1.11 9.35 7.19
CA ALA A 294 -0.18 8.82 6.19
C ALA A 294 1.31 9.16 6.43
N ASP A 295 1.77 9.12 7.68
CA ASP A 295 3.19 9.33 8.02
C ASP A 295 4.07 8.17 7.52
N SER A 296 5.18 8.49 6.84
CA SER A 296 6.07 7.52 6.18
C SER A 296 5.38 6.57 5.17
N ALA A 297 4.17 6.88 4.70
CA ALA A 297 3.44 6.06 3.73
C ALA A 297 4.03 6.17 2.31
N ASN A 298 4.10 5.08 1.57
CA ASN A 298 4.62 5.09 0.20
C ASN A 298 3.57 5.60 -0.82
N THR A 299 2.69 4.76 -1.37
CA THR A 299 1.70 5.17 -2.39
C THR A 299 0.28 4.83 -1.94
N VAL A 300 -0.23 5.60 -0.98
CA VAL A 300 -1.61 5.49 -0.49
C VAL A 300 -2.46 6.64 -1.03
N GLY A 301 -3.57 6.28 -1.67
CA GLY A 301 -4.62 7.23 -2.04
C GLY A 301 -5.51 7.55 -0.85
N SER A 302 -5.70 8.83 -0.52
CA SER A 302 -6.56 9.24 0.61
C SER A 302 -7.86 9.90 0.15
N SER A 303 -8.99 9.43 0.69
CA SER A 303 -10.28 10.11 0.58
C SER A 303 -10.62 11.00 1.79
N PHE A 304 -9.65 11.39 2.62
CA PHE A 304 -9.92 12.26 3.77
C PHE A 304 -10.50 13.60 3.33
N THR A 305 -11.72 13.94 3.73
CA THR A 305 -12.44 15.12 3.19
C THR A 305 -12.48 16.32 4.12
N GLY A 306 -12.62 16.12 5.43
CA GLY A 306 -12.94 17.20 6.37
C GLY A 306 -12.44 16.99 7.80
N TYR A 307 -12.02 18.09 8.41
CA TYR A 307 -11.62 18.18 9.81
C TYR A 307 -12.33 19.37 10.47
N ALA A 308 -12.84 19.20 11.69
CA ALA A 308 -13.56 20.24 12.45
C ALA A 308 -14.76 20.84 11.67
N GLU A 309 -15.67 19.99 11.19
CA GLU A 309 -16.88 20.43 10.48
C GLU A 309 -17.94 20.93 11.48
N SER A 310 -18.35 22.20 11.35
CA SER A 310 -19.47 22.82 12.09
C SER A 310 -19.38 22.76 13.63
N GLY A 311 -18.17 22.69 14.19
CA GLY A 311 -17.95 22.65 15.65
C GLY A 311 -18.18 23.99 16.37
N ASN A 312 -18.63 23.93 17.63
CA ASN A 312 -18.72 25.05 18.57
C ASN A 312 -17.60 24.93 19.63
N ALA A 313 -16.90 26.03 19.95
CA ALA A 313 -15.85 26.10 20.97
C ALA A 313 -14.70 25.07 20.85
N ALA A 314 -14.44 24.54 19.65
CA ALA A 314 -13.53 23.42 19.42
C ALA A 314 -12.07 23.88 19.16
N ASN A 315 -11.17 23.64 20.12
CA ASN A 315 -9.73 23.93 20.02
C ASN A 315 -8.98 22.72 19.45
N ASP A 316 -9.30 22.37 18.20
CA ASP A 316 -8.90 21.10 17.58
C ASP A 316 -7.61 21.28 16.76
N SER A 317 -6.54 20.54 17.08
CA SER A 317 -5.24 20.66 16.39
C SER A 317 -4.93 19.44 15.51
N PHE A 318 -4.55 19.67 14.24
CA PHE A 318 -4.09 18.61 13.34
C PHE A 318 -2.63 18.81 12.96
N LYS A 319 -1.73 17.96 13.48
CA LYS A 319 -0.29 18.24 13.45
C LYS A 319 0.35 17.92 12.10
N ALA A 320 0.07 16.77 11.50
CA ALA A 320 0.79 16.31 10.31
C ALA A 320 -0.08 15.56 9.29
N TYR A 321 0.10 15.88 8.01
CA TYR A 321 -0.46 15.13 6.89
C TYR A 321 0.66 14.74 5.91
N GLY A 322 0.77 13.45 5.57
CA GLY A 322 1.66 12.94 4.52
C GLY A 322 3.15 13.20 4.74
N VAL A 323 3.60 13.26 6.00
CA VAL A 323 5.00 13.55 6.35
C VAL A 323 5.89 12.38 5.92
N SER A 324 7.05 12.69 5.33
CA SER A 324 8.04 11.70 4.86
C SER A 324 7.50 10.61 3.92
N GLY A 325 6.33 10.83 3.28
CA GLY A 325 5.73 9.87 2.35
C GLY A 325 6.40 9.85 0.97
N ASN A 326 6.37 8.73 0.26
CA ASN A 326 7.03 8.63 -1.05
C ASN A 326 6.20 9.29 -2.17
N ASN A 327 4.99 8.79 -2.43
CA ASN A 327 4.06 9.30 -3.42
C ASN A 327 2.61 9.30 -2.91
N PRO A 328 2.30 10.01 -1.80
CA PRO A 328 0.94 10.08 -1.31
C PRO A 328 0.07 10.91 -2.28
N HIS A 329 -1.17 10.46 -2.54
CA HIS A 329 -2.12 11.13 -3.43
C HIS A 329 -3.44 11.36 -2.69
N ASN A 330 -3.84 12.62 -2.52
CA ASN A 330 -4.66 13.03 -1.40
C ASN A 330 -5.80 13.96 -1.81
N ASN A 331 -6.99 13.65 -1.32
CA ASN A 331 -8.20 14.44 -1.57
C ASN A 331 -8.58 15.33 -0.38
N PHE A 332 -7.60 15.82 0.41
CA PHE A 332 -7.88 16.62 1.61
C PHE A 332 -8.47 17.99 1.26
N LYS A 333 -9.80 18.09 1.35
CA LYS A 333 -10.54 19.27 0.86
C LYS A 333 -10.63 20.39 1.88
N SER A 334 -10.79 20.08 3.16
CA SER A 334 -11.34 21.08 4.07
C SER A 334 -10.95 20.97 5.54
N TYR A 335 -10.84 22.14 6.16
CA TYR A 335 -10.52 22.29 7.58
C TYR A 335 -11.32 23.46 8.18
N GLY A 336 -12.13 23.19 9.21
CA GLY A 336 -12.89 24.22 9.92
C GLY A 336 -14.08 24.81 9.14
N ILE A 337 -14.73 24.04 8.27
CA ILE A 337 -15.92 24.54 7.54
C ILE A 337 -17.05 24.81 8.52
N GLY A 338 -17.64 26.00 8.47
CA GLY A 338 -18.83 26.34 9.27
C GLY A 338 -18.59 26.42 10.78
N ALA A 339 -17.33 26.44 11.23
CA ALA A 339 -17.00 26.43 12.65
C ALA A 339 -17.39 27.75 13.34
N ASN A 340 -18.10 27.65 14.47
CA ASN A 340 -18.62 28.79 15.21
C ASN A 340 -17.62 29.41 16.21
N SER A 341 -16.39 28.89 16.28
CA SER A 341 -15.35 29.34 17.23
C SER A 341 -13.95 29.12 16.68
N ALA A 342 -12.93 29.57 17.41
CA ALA A 342 -11.54 29.58 16.97
C ALA A 342 -10.99 28.15 16.76
N VAL A 343 -11.04 27.69 15.51
CA VAL A 343 -10.40 26.44 15.07
C VAL A 343 -8.89 26.52 15.36
N ALA A 344 -8.33 25.52 16.03
CA ALA A 344 -6.90 25.48 16.32
C ALA A 344 -6.08 24.98 15.11
N GLY A 345 -4.76 25.16 15.20
CA GLY A 345 -3.89 25.16 14.02
C GLY A 345 -3.64 23.80 13.39
N PHE A 346 -3.60 23.78 12.05
CA PHE A 346 -2.94 22.75 11.28
C PHE A 346 -1.43 23.06 11.15
N THR A 347 -0.54 22.11 11.48
CA THR A 347 0.91 22.40 11.59
C THR A 347 1.73 22.09 10.33
N SER A 348 1.58 20.92 9.69
CA SER A 348 2.52 20.44 8.67
C SER A 348 1.87 19.64 7.54
N TYR A 349 1.95 20.15 6.30
CA TYR A 349 1.45 19.47 5.10
C TYR A 349 2.61 18.96 4.24
N ARG A 350 2.67 17.64 4.01
CA ARG A 350 3.59 16.91 3.12
C ARG A 350 5.08 17.16 3.37
N ASN A 351 5.47 17.59 4.57
CA ASN A 351 6.85 17.93 4.89
C ASN A 351 7.79 16.72 4.73
N GLY A 352 8.80 16.85 3.88
CA GLY A 352 9.75 15.78 3.56
C GLY A 352 9.18 14.67 2.68
N ALA A 353 8.02 14.84 2.04
CA ALA A 353 7.52 13.86 1.08
C ALA A 353 8.31 13.92 -0.25
N ASN A 354 8.42 12.79 -0.96
CA ASN A 354 9.26 12.68 -2.16
C ASN A 354 8.58 13.25 -3.42
N VAL A 355 7.38 12.79 -3.79
CA VAL A 355 6.58 13.29 -4.94
C VAL A 355 5.07 13.30 -4.63
N GLY A 356 4.29 14.06 -5.40
CA GLY A 356 2.83 14.01 -5.41
C GLY A 356 2.18 15.36 -5.75
N ASP A 357 0.98 15.30 -6.32
CA ASP A 357 0.19 16.45 -6.79
C ASP A 357 -1.19 16.46 -6.12
N ASP A 358 -1.40 17.39 -5.18
CA ASP A 358 -2.64 17.47 -4.40
C ASP A 358 -3.23 18.89 -4.39
N SER A 359 -4.45 19.04 -3.87
CA SER A 359 -5.00 20.38 -3.64
C SER A 359 -5.80 20.48 -2.35
N PHE A 360 -5.36 21.39 -1.48
CA PHE A 360 -6.04 21.75 -0.24
C PHE A 360 -7.14 22.76 -0.59
N GLN A 361 -8.41 22.35 -0.57
CA GLN A 361 -9.45 23.13 -1.24
C GLN A 361 -9.98 24.33 -0.45
N SER A 362 -10.00 24.28 0.89
CA SER A 362 -10.59 25.33 1.72
C SER A 362 -10.16 25.29 3.20
N TYR A 363 -10.00 26.47 3.82
CA TYR A 363 -9.76 26.61 5.27
C TYR A 363 -10.68 27.68 5.86
N ALA A 364 -11.30 27.40 7.02
CA ALA A 364 -12.20 28.30 7.74
C ALA A 364 -13.32 28.92 6.87
N LYS A 365 -13.76 28.18 5.85
CA LYS A 365 -14.84 28.59 4.95
C LYS A 365 -16.15 28.68 5.74
N ASN A 366 -16.83 29.82 5.66
CA ASN A 366 -18.04 30.13 6.42
C ASN A 366 -17.88 30.05 7.95
N ALA A 367 -16.67 30.19 8.49
CA ALA A 367 -16.44 30.16 9.94
C ALA A 367 -16.69 31.53 10.61
N ASN A 368 -17.07 31.55 11.88
CA ASN A 368 -17.20 32.79 12.65
C ASN A 368 -15.85 33.37 13.07
N SER A 369 -14.83 32.52 13.27
CA SER A 369 -13.45 32.92 13.56
C SER A 369 -12.50 31.74 13.35
N GLY A 370 -11.21 31.97 13.10
CA GLY A 370 -10.26 30.86 13.01
C GLY A 370 -8.84 31.32 12.70
N LYS A 371 -7.84 30.78 13.41
CA LYS A 371 -6.43 31.15 13.23
C LYS A 371 -5.57 29.91 12.96
N VAL A 372 -5.00 29.83 11.76
CA VAL A 372 -4.04 28.79 11.39
C VAL A 372 -2.68 29.38 11.09
N ASN A 373 -1.64 28.67 11.50
CA ASN A 373 -0.26 28.92 11.12
C ASN A 373 0.34 27.59 10.62
N PHE A 374 0.40 27.40 9.30
CA PHE A 374 1.13 26.30 8.70
C PHE A 374 2.63 26.50 8.98
N ALA A 375 3.24 25.63 9.78
CA ALA A 375 4.69 25.66 9.99
C ALA A 375 5.43 25.28 8.69
N ASN A 376 4.91 24.27 7.99
CA ASN A 376 5.39 23.79 6.69
C ASN A 376 4.20 23.49 5.76
N TYR A 377 4.24 23.99 4.52
CA TYR A 377 3.25 23.67 3.48
C TYR A 377 3.92 23.22 2.18
N GLY A 378 3.74 21.95 1.82
CA GLY A 378 4.19 21.38 0.53
C GLY A 378 5.70 21.24 0.38
N LYS A 379 6.43 21.19 1.50
CA LYS A 379 7.90 21.09 1.51
C LYS A 379 8.38 19.70 1.11
N THR A 380 8.85 19.53 -0.11
CA THR A 380 8.98 18.22 -0.77
C THR A 380 10.31 18.06 -1.50
N PHE A 381 10.85 16.83 -1.56
CA PHE A 381 12.17 16.58 -2.15
C PHE A 381 12.21 16.77 -3.67
N ASN A 382 11.11 16.48 -4.38
CA ASN A 382 10.92 16.85 -5.77
C ASN A 382 9.69 17.75 -5.90
N LEU A 383 9.71 18.66 -6.87
CA LEU A 383 8.65 19.62 -7.15
C LEU A 383 7.32 18.92 -7.50
N GLY A 384 6.37 18.88 -6.56
CA GLY A 384 4.94 18.65 -6.87
C GLY A 384 4.21 19.93 -7.30
N ASN A 385 2.91 19.86 -7.55
CA ASN A 385 2.06 21.01 -7.92
C ASN A 385 0.87 21.19 -6.96
N ASP A 386 1.11 21.64 -5.72
CA ASP A 386 -0.01 21.87 -4.79
C ASP A 386 -0.74 23.19 -5.07
N THR A 387 -2.06 23.13 -5.14
CA THR A 387 -2.92 24.32 -5.18
C THR A 387 -3.74 24.45 -3.89
N PHE A 388 -3.73 25.62 -3.27
CA PHE A 388 -4.60 25.94 -2.14
C PHE A 388 -5.62 27.01 -2.56
N LYS A 389 -6.89 26.83 -2.16
CA LYS A 389 -8.01 27.74 -2.49
C LYS A 389 -8.87 28.14 -1.28
N GLU A 390 -9.81 29.06 -1.51
CA GLU A 390 -10.93 29.40 -0.62
C GLU A 390 -10.57 29.75 0.85
N TYR A 391 -9.54 30.56 1.06
CA TYR A 391 -9.10 31.00 2.40
C TYR A 391 -10.16 31.87 3.09
N GLY A 392 -10.72 31.41 4.22
CA GLY A 392 -11.67 32.17 5.03
C GLY A 392 -12.90 32.65 4.25
N LYS A 393 -13.22 31.99 3.13
CA LYS A 393 -14.25 32.41 2.17
C LYS A 393 -15.61 32.39 2.87
N GLY A 394 -16.28 33.54 2.94
CA GLY A 394 -17.54 33.71 3.68
C GLY A 394 -17.39 33.73 5.21
N SER A 395 -16.17 33.80 5.77
CA SER A 395 -15.99 33.97 7.22
C SER A 395 -16.30 35.41 7.66
N VAL A 396 -16.91 35.56 8.84
CA VAL A 396 -17.54 36.82 9.29
C VAL A 396 -16.87 37.49 10.51
N GLY A 397 -15.80 36.92 11.05
CA GLY A 397 -15.06 37.48 12.19
C GLY A 397 -13.54 37.42 12.04
N ARG A 398 -12.82 37.29 13.17
CA ARG A 398 -11.34 37.31 13.19
C ARG A 398 -10.76 36.00 12.64
N THR A 399 -10.72 35.88 11.32
CA THR A 399 -10.06 34.80 10.59
C THR A 399 -8.68 35.25 10.12
N SER A 400 -7.63 34.43 10.30
CA SER A 400 -6.29 34.72 9.77
C SER A 400 -5.53 33.45 9.40
N ILE A 401 -4.74 33.51 8.33
CA ILE A 401 -3.98 32.38 7.78
C ILE A 401 -2.50 32.76 7.68
N GLY A 402 -1.61 32.01 8.33
CA GLY A 402 -0.16 32.19 8.21
C GLY A 402 0.52 30.99 7.56
N PHE A 403 1.47 31.24 6.66
CA PHE A 403 2.40 30.26 6.12
C PHE A 403 3.81 30.61 6.59
N LYS A 404 4.31 29.89 7.60
CA LYS A 404 5.68 30.09 8.12
C LYS A 404 6.72 29.66 7.09
N SER A 405 6.49 28.55 6.37
CA SER A 405 7.36 28.15 5.28
C SER A 405 6.69 27.27 4.20
N TYR A 406 7.08 27.49 2.94
CA TYR A 406 6.58 26.78 1.75
C TYR A 406 7.62 26.80 0.61
N ASP A 407 7.53 25.82 -0.31
CA ASP A 407 8.49 25.62 -1.41
C ASP A 407 7.99 26.16 -2.78
N MET A 408 8.86 26.11 -3.79
CA MET A 408 8.51 26.35 -5.19
C MET A 408 7.40 25.38 -5.68
N GLY A 409 6.58 25.83 -6.64
CA GLY A 409 5.53 25.02 -7.26
C GLY A 409 4.19 25.03 -6.52
N ARG A 410 4.05 25.79 -5.43
CA ARG A 410 2.74 26.01 -4.78
C ARG A 410 1.99 27.16 -5.44
N SER A 411 0.68 27.02 -5.63
CA SER A 411 -0.19 28.12 -6.08
C SER A 411 -1.32 28.41 -5.10
N PHE A 412 -1.50 29.70 -4.78
CA PHE A 412 -2.47 30.21 -3.80
C PHE A 412 -3.53 31.03 -4.56
N LYS A 413 -4.81 30.65 -4.49
CA LYS A 413 -5.89 31.19 -5.35
C LYS A 413 -7.15 31.52 -4.54
N GLU A 414 -8.00 32.43 -5.03
CA GLU A 414 -9.26 32.82 -4.38
C GLU A 414 -9.07 33.40 -2.96
N TYR A 415 -8.31 34.49 -2.87
CA TYR A 415 -8.15 35.26 -1.62
C TYR A 415 -9.44 36.03 -1.26
N THR A 416 -9.85 35.93 0.01
CA THR A 416 -11.02 36.67 0.54
C THR A 416 -10.58 38.04 1.07
N LYS A 417 -11.15 39.11 0.52
CA LYS A 417 -10.88 40.49 0.97
C LYS A 417 -11.30 40.65 2.44
N GLY A 418 -10.38 41.12 3.29
CA GLY A 418 -10.62 41.34 4.73
C GLY A 418 -10.10 40.21 5.64
N VAL A 419 -9.63 39.09 5.09
CA VAL A 419 -8.97 38.02 5.84
C VAL A 419 -7.45 38.20 5.76
N PRO A 420 -6.73 38.51 6.85
CA PRO A 420 -5.27 38.62 6.82
C PRO A 420 -4.59 37.28 6.48
N VAL A 421 -3.76 37.30 5.43
CA VAL A 421 -2.90 36.18 5.05
C VAL A 421 -1.44 36.62 5.16
N THR A 422 -0.59 35.84 5.83
CA THR A 422 0.84 36.12 5.98
C THR A 422 1.70 35.01 5.40
N PHE A 423 2.82 35.39 4.79
CA PHE A 423 3.83 34.49 4.22
C PHE A 423 5.17 34.90 4.80
N ALA A 424 5.76 34.07 5.67
CA ALA A 424 6.94 34.44 6.46
C ALA A 424 8.26 33.81 5.98
N GLY A 425 8.21 32.81 5.09
CA GLY A 425 9.39 32.14 4.57
C GLY A 425 9.11 31.41 3.28
N TYR A 426 9.91 31.69 2.25
CA TYR A 426 9.90 30.97 0.98
C TYR A 426 11.22 30.25 0.81
N THR A 427 11.17 28.93 0.62
CA THR A 427 12.35 28.12 0.32
C THR A 427 12.38 27.80 -1.17
N ASN A 428 13.23 28.52 -1.90
CA ASN A 428 13.59 28.16 -3.25
C ASN A 428 14.50 26.92 -3.18
N LEU A 429 14.26 25.90 -4.02
CA LEU A 429 15.13 24.71 -4.12
C LEU A 429 16.41 25.05 -4.90
N SER A 430 17.21 25.93 -4.29
CA SER A 430 18.63 26.13 -4.55
C SER A 430 19.35 26.14 -3.21
N SER A 431 20.09 25.05 -2.95
CA SER A 431 21.31 25.09 -2.13
C SER A 431 21.22 25.73 -0.73
N ASP A 432 20.20 25.43 0.07
CA ASP A 432 20.25 25.65 1.52
C ASP A 432 19.89 24.37 2.29
N ALA A 433 20.77 23.38 2.13
CA ALA A 433 20.71 22.09 2.82
C ALA A 433 21.19 22.18 4.28
N ASN A 434 20.73 23.18 5.03
CA ASN A 434 20.66 23.08 6.49
C ASN A 434 19.51 22.13 6.85
N SER A 435 19.81 20.86 6.58
CA SER A 435 19.03 19.69 6.90
C SER A 435 18.50 19.76 8.32
N VAL A 436 17.17 19.79 8.44
CA VAL A 436 16.55 19.15 9.60
C VAL A 436 16.87 17.67 9.43
N ASN A 437 17.96 17.22 10.07
CA ASN A 437 18.56 15.89 9.90
C ASN A 437 17.66 14.78 10.46
N ARG A 438 16.49 14.59 9.86
CA ARG A 438 15.71 13.37 10.02
C ARG A 438 16.13 12.41 8.91
N TRP A 439 17.28 11.80 9.18
CA TRP A 439 17.88 10.69 8.45
C TRP A 439 16.80 9.66 8.07
N VAL A 440 16.43 9.64 6.80
CA VAL A 440 15.65 8.53 6.24
C VAL A 440 16.60 7.34 6.21
N GLU A 441 16.25 6.29 6.95
CA GLU A 441 17.08 5.11 7.11
C GLU A 441 17.49 4.55 5.73
N PRO A 442 18.80 4.42 5.43
CA PRO A 442 19.28 3.97 4.13
C PRO A 442 18.69 2.60 3.78
N GLY A 443 17.90 2.57 2.70
CA GLY A 443 17.17 1.37 2.28
C GLY A 443 15.68 1.35 2.64
N LYS A 444 15.15 2.31 3.42
CA LYS A 444 13.69 2.46 3.62
C LYS A 444 12.97 2.81 2.32
N PHE A 445 13.62 3.60 1.46
CA PHE A 445 13.18 3.85 0.09
C PHE A 445 14.36 3.69 -0.88
N PHE A 446 14.06 3.33 -2.12
CA PHE A 446 15.02 3.27 -3.23
C PHE A 446 14.40 3.81 -4.52
N ARG A 447 15.25 4.31 -5.42
CA ARG A 447 14.81 4.71 -6.77
C ARG A 447 14.84 3.49 -7.68
N GLU A 448 13.86 3.35 -8.57
CA GLU A 448 13.83 2.26 -9.56
C GLU A 448 15.12 2.17 -10.39
N SER A 449 15.73 3.32 -10.71
CA SER A 449 17.01 3.42 -11.41
C SER A 449 18.21 2.76 -10.68
N MET A 450 18.06 2.44 -9.39
CA MET A 450 19.04 1.69 -8.59
C MET A 450 18.90 0.17 -8.73
N LEU A 451 17.75 -0.34 -9.23
CA LEU A 451 17.46 -1.76 -9.42
C LEU A 451 18.19 -2.33 -10.65
N LYS A 452 19.52 -2.27 -10.64
CA LYS A 452 20.40 -2.78 -11.70
C LYS A 452 21.27 -3.92 -11.17
N GLN A 453 21.57 -4.88 -12.04
CA GLN A 453 22.46 -5.99 -11.68
C GLN A 453 23.82 -5.46 -11.21
N GLY A 454 24.33 -6.01 -10.11
CA GLY A 454 25.60 -5.59 -9.49
C GLY A 454 25.47 -4.49 -8.43
N ASN A 455 24.35 -3.76 -8.36
CA ASN A 455 24.13 -2.77 -7.31
C ASN A 455 23.80 -3.45 -5.97
N VAL A 456 24.51 -3.06 -4.91
CA VAL A 456 24.21 -3.49 -3.53
C VAL A 456 23.18 -2.54 -2.92
N MET A 457 22.03 -3.07 -2.53
CA MET A 457 20.97 -2.32 -1.86
C MET A 457 21.01 -2.61 -0.35
N VAL A 458 21.10 -1.56 0.46
CA VAL A 458 20.86 -1.68 1.90
C VAL A 458 19.38 -1.93 2.13
N MET A 459 19.05 -2.85 3.04
CA MET A 459 17.70 -3.06 3.54
C MET A 459 17.84 -3.22 5.08
N PRO A 460 17.45 -2.21 5.86
CA PRO A 460 17.85 -2.10 7.26
C PRO A 460 16.91 -2.87 8.22
N ASP A 461 15.62 -2.97 7.91
CA ASP A 461 14.61 -3.71 8.67
C ASP A 461 14.03 -4.88 7.85
N ILE A 462 14.87 -5.87 7.52
CA ILE A 462 14.42 -7.09 6.83
C ILE A 462 13.75 -8.06 7.83
N ARG A 463 12.56 -7.70 8.29
CA ARG A 463 11.69 -8.54 9.13
C ARG A 463 10.35 -8.73 8.43
N ASP A 464 9.85 -9.98 8.41
CA ASP A 464 8.51 -10.22 7.88
C ASP A 464 7.51 -9.95 8.99
N LYS A 465 6.95 -8.74 8.99
CA LYS A 465 5.90 -8.32 9.94
C LYS A 465 4.53 -8.90 9.59
N MET A 466 4.39 -9.50 8.41
CA MET A 466 3.18 -10.15 7.92
C MET A 466 3.20 -11.66 8.26
N PRO A 467 2.03 -12.35 8.30
CA PRO A 467 1.96 -13.78 8.60
C PRO A 467 2.76 -14.68 7.66
N ARG A 468 3.13 -15.86 8.20
CA ARG A 468 4.02 -16.81 7.54
C ARG A 468 3.49 -17.21 6.16
N ARG A 469 4.25 -16.84 5.13
CA ARG A 469 4.10 -17.28 3.74
C ARG A 469 5.48 -17.43 3.11
N SER A 470 5.53 -18.05 1.95
CA SER A 470 6.73 -18.23 1.13
C SER A 470 6.65 -17.44 -0.18
N PHE A 471 7.78 -17.24 -0.84
CA PHE A 471 7.85 -16.71 -2.19
C PHE A 471 7.41 -17.75 -3.22
N LEU A 472 6.61 -17.30 -4.19
CA LEU A 472 6.23 -18.09 -5.36
C LEU A 472 7.49 -18.50 -6.16
N PRO A 473 7.72 -19.81 -6.43
CA PRO A 473 8.89 -20.23 -7.21
C PRO A 473 8.88 -19.67 -8.63
N ARG A 474 10.07 -19.26 -9.11
CA ARG A 474 10.26 -18.64 -10.43
C ARG A 474 9.74 -19.49 -11.60
N SER A 475 9.76 -20.82 -11.48
CA SER A 475 9.23 -21.72 -12.52
C SER A 475 7.71 -21.62 -12.66
N ILE A 476 6.99 -21.30 -11.59
CA ILE A 476 5.55 -21.08 -11.58
C ILE A 476 5.26 -19.61 -11.93
N SER A 477 5.95 -18.65 -11.30
CA SER A 477 5.69 -17.22 -11.52
C SER A 477 5.92 -16.77 -12.98
N SER A 478 6.90 -17.35 -13.67
CA SER A 478 7.17 -17.08 -15.09
C SER A 478 6.12 -17.65 -16.06
N LYS A 479 5.10 -18.34 -15.56
CA LYS A 479 3.94 -18.82 -16.33
C LYS A 479 2.65 -18.07 -16.04
N LEU A 480 2.65 -17.14 -15.08
CA LEU A 480 1.49 -16.32 -14.76
C LEU A 480 1.45 -15.04 -15.63
N PRO A 481 0.26 -14.59 -16.06
CA PRO A 481 0.10 -13.47 -16.98
C PRO A 481 0.18 -12.10 -16.26
N PHE A 482 1.38 -11.72 -15.80
CA PHE A 482 1.62 -10.44 -15.09
C PHE A 482 1.65 -9.19 -15.99
N ALA A 483 1.43 -9.32 -17.30
CA ALA A 483 1.39 -8.16 -18.20
C ALA A 483 0.14 -7.30 -17.94
N THR A 484 0.25 -5.97 -18.05
CA THR A 484 -0.84 -5.02 -17.78
C THR A 484 -2.10 -5.30 -18.62
N SER A 485 -1.93 -5.76 -19.86
CA SER A 485 -3.01 -6.16 -20.77
C SER A 485 -3.71 -7.46 -20.38
N GLN A 486 -3.12 -8.27 -19.49
CA GLN A 486 -3.62 -9.58 -19.07
C GLN A 486 -4.07 -9.61 -17.60
N LEU A 487 -4.13 -8.47 -16.91
CA LEU A 487 -4.54 -8.40 -15.50
C LEU A 487 -5.94 -9.00 -15.23
N THR A 488 -6.84 -9.01 -16.23
CA THR A 488 -8.14 -9.71 -16.12
C THR A 488 -7.96 -11.23 -16.03
N GLN A 489 -7.10 -11.82 -16.88
CA GLN A 489 -6.78 -13.25 -16.84
C GLN A 489 -6.07 -13.63 -15.52
N LEU A 490 -5.18 -12.76 -15.04
CA LEU A 490 -4.54 -12.95 -13.74
C LEU A 490 -5.56 -12.93 -12.58
N LYS A 491 -6.55 -12.02 -12.62
CA LYS A 491 -7.64 -11.99 -11.64
C LYS A 491 -8.49 -13.26 -11.68
N GLU A 492 -8.78 -13.81 -12.84
CA GLU A 492 -9.53 -15.07 -12.98
C GLU A 492 -8.79 -16.29 -12.39
N ILE A 493 -7.45 -16.31 -12.43
CA ILE A 493 -6.65 -17.38 -11.84
C ILE A 493 -6.74 -17.39 -10.30
N PHE A 494 -6.85 -16.21 -9.69
CA PHE A 494 -6.82 -15.98 -8.23
C PHE A 494 -8.14 -15.40 -7.68
N ARG A 495 -9.27 -15.72 -8.32
CA ARG A 495 -10.59 -15.23 -7.95
C ARG A 495 -11.22 -16.04 -6.82
#